data_AF-A0A1E1XSD9-F1
#
_entry.id   AF-A0A1E1XSD9-F1
#
_cell.length_a   1.000
_cell.length_b   1.000
_cell.length_c   1.000
_cell.angle_alpha   90.00
_cell.angle_beta   90.00
_cell.angle_gamma   90.00
#
_symmetry.space_group_name_H-M   'P 1'
#
loop_
_entity.id
_entity.type
_entity.pdbx_description
1 polymer ?
#
loop_
_entity_poly.entity_id
_entity_poly.type
_entity_poly.pdbx_seq_one_letter_code
_entity_poly.pdbx_strand_id
1 'polypeptide(L)'
;IEKPVALFEAVDGQVLIGPQLWMPTEKWAYVMKNTSDARCCLELSRHLWSPSEAAERSLTGQQCRSMATAGRKLPATPEKVEVIKNCLSHFVEKHPLPEPPKDHRVAAVRKHLRNFFTEAGRQGKRV
;
A
#
# COMPACT_ATOMS: atom_id res chain seq x y z
N ILE A 1 -0.52 18.00 -28.01
CA ILE A 1 -1.40 17.37 -26.99
C ILE A 1 -0.63 16.17 -26.46
N GLU A 2 -0.13 16.25 -25.23
CA GLU A 2 0.54 15.11 -24.60
C GLU A 2 -0.46 13.97 -24.42
N LYS A 3 -0.06 12.75 -24.78
CA LYS A 3 -0.87 11.55 -24.56
C LYS A 3 -1.01 11.33 -23.04
N PRO A 4 -2.22 11.12 -22.50
CA PRO A 4 -2.37 10.80 -21.09
C PRO A 4 -1.64 9.48 -20.80
N VAL A 5 -0.75 9.50 -19.82
CA VAL A 5 0.00 8.30 -19.39
C VAL A 5 -0.98 7.36 -18.69
N ALA A 6 -1.03 6.10 -19.14
CA ALA A 6 -1.89 5.09 -18.53
C ALA A 6 -1.29 4.57 -17.21
N LEU A 7 -2.15 4.10 -16.30
CA LEU A 7 -1.69 3.42 -15.10
C LEU A 7 -0.90 2.16 -15.48
N PHE A 8 0.18 1.92 -14.74
CA PHE A 8 1.08 0.79 -14.88
C PHE A 8 1.91 0.75 -16.18
N GLU A 9 1.86 1.82 -16.98
CA GLU A 9 2.75 2.04 -18.12
C GLU A 9 4.10 2.61 -17.63
N ALA A 10 5.20 2.12 -18.21
CA ALA A 10 6.53 2.60 -17.89
C ALA A 10 6.89 3.80 -18.79
N VAL A 11 7.31 4.91 -18.17
CA VAL A 11 7.73 6.15 -18.82
C VAL A 11 8.99 6.64 -18.10
N ASP A 12 10.08 6.85 -18.85
CA ASP A 12 11.35 7.40 -18.34
C ASP A 12 11.88 6.70 -17.06
N GLY A 13 11.79 5.37 -17.02
CA GLY A 13 12.25 4.58 -15.87
C GLY A 13 11.35 4.65 -14.62
N GLN A 14 10.15 5.25 -14.76
CA GLN A 14 9.11 5.29 -13.75
C GLN A 14 7.83 4.61 -14.25
N VAL A 15 6.96 4.24 -13.32
CA VAL A 15 5.64 3.66 -13.60
C VAL A 15 4.60 4.49 -12.86
N LEU A 16 3.59 4.98 -13.56
CA LEU A 16 2.47 5.70 -12.96
C LEU A 16 1.58 4.70 -12.21
N ILE A 17 1.52 4.79 -10.88
CA ILE A 17 0.74 3.87 -10.03
C ILE A 17 -0.53 4.51 -9.48
N GLY A 18 -0.68 5.82 -9.62
CA GLY A 18 -1.84 6.59 -9.18
C GLY A 18 -1.73 8.06 -9.59
N PRO A 19 -2.71 8.91 -9.25
CA PRO A 19 -2.67 10.33 -9.57
C PRO A 19 -1.41 10.99 -9.02
N GLN A 20 -0.50 11.40 -9.91
CA GLN A 20 0.80 11.99 -9.58
C GLN A 20 1.70 11.11 -8.69
N LEU A 21 1.44 9.80 -8.62
CA LEU A 21 2.22 8.85 -7.84
C LEU A 21 2.98 7.93 -8.78
N TRP A 22 4.30 7.98 -8.67
CA TRP A 22 5.24 7.30 -9.55
C TRP A 22 6.13 6.35 -8.75
N MET A 23 6.40 5.18 -9.32
CA MET A 23 7.31 4.19 -8.78
C MET A 23 8.44 3.90 -9.77
N PRO A 24 9.71 3.79 -9.32
CA PRO A 24 10.79 3.32 -10.20
C PRO A 24 10.45 1.97 -10.84
N THR A 25 10.71 1.82 -12.14
CA THR A 25 10.36 0.60 -12.91
C THR A 25 10.97 -0.65 -12.30
N GLU A 26 12.20 -0.60 -11.79
CA GLU A 26 12.85 -1.73 -11.11
C GLU A 26 12.11 -2.15 -9.84
N LYS A 27 11.69 -1.17 -9.03
CA LYS A 27 10.90 -1.43 -7.82
C LYS A 27 9.54 -1.98 -8.18
N TRP A 28 8.89 -1.44 -9.21
CA TRP A 28 7.62 -1.97 -9.71
C TRP A 28 7.76 -3.44 -10.15
N ALA A 29 8.78 -3.75 -10.94
CA ALA A 29 9.08 -5.11 -11.38
C ALA A 29 9.35 -6.05 -10.19
N TYR A 30 10.08 -5.59 -9.17
CA TYR A 30 10.27 -6.33 -7.92
C TYR A 30 8.96 -6.59 -7.19
N VAL A 31 8.12 -5.57 -7.03
CA VAL A 31 6.81 -5.70 -6.36
C VAL A 31 5.92 -6.71 -7.09
N MET A 32 5.88 -6.63 -8.43
CA MET A 32 5.08 -7.51 -9.28
C MET A 32 5.59 -8.95 -9.34
N LYS A 33 6.82 -9.23 -8.91
CA LYS A 33 7.39 -10.59 -8.81
C LYS A 33 7.18 -11.23 -7.43
N ASN A 34 6.56 -10.54 -6.48
CA ASN A 34 6.27 -11.13 -5.17
C ASN A 34 5.34 -12.34 -5.27
N THR A 35 5.41 -13.22 -4.26
CA THR A 35 4.64 -14.47 -4.21
C THR A 35 3.35 -14.39 -3.41
N SER A 36 3.07 -13.25 -2.76
CA SER A 36 1.87 -13.09 -1.93
C SER A 36 1.35 -11.65 -1.89
N ASP A 37 0.03 -11.54 -1.70
CA ASP A 37 -0.68 -10.27 -1.54
C ASP A 37 -0.13 -9.44 -0.38
N ALA A 38 0.17 -10.11 0.74
CA ALA A 38 0.73 -9.46 1.91
C ALA A 38 2.08 -8.80 1.62
N ARG A 39 2.97 -9.49 0.88
CA ARG A 39 4.28 -8.97 0.51
C ARG A 39 4.15 -7.84 -0.52
N CYS A 40 3.27 -8.00 -1.51
CA CYS A 40 2.94 -6.96 -2.47
C CYS A 40 2.46 -5.67 -1.77
N CYS A 41 1.43 -5.77 -0.92
CA CYS A 41 0.91 -4.63 -0.17
C CYS A 41 1.95 -4.00 0.76
N LEU A 42 2.82 -4.79 1.39
CA LEU A 42 3.88 -4.28 2.26
C LEU A 42 4.88 -3.40 1.49
N GLU A 43 5.35 -3.86 0.33
CA GLU A 43 6.33 -3.13 -0.47
C GLU A 43 5.73 -1.88 -1.12
N LEU A 44 4.46 -1.94 -1.54
CA LEU A 44 3.69 -0.76 -1.96
C LEU A 44 3.54 0.24 -0.81
N SER A 45 3.22 -0.23 0.40
CA SER A 45 3.06 0.65 1.57
C SER A 45 4.36 1.36 1.93
N ARG A 46 5.48 0.63 1.91
CA ARG A 46 6.83 1.20 2.13
C ARG A 46 7.26 2.20 1.06
N HIS A 47 6.68 2.12 -0.13
CA HIS A 47 6.92 3.12 -1.17
C HIS A 47 6.10 4.39 -0.95
N LEU A 48 4.85 4.25 -0.49
CA LEU A 48 3.92 5.37 -0.37
C LEU A 48 4.05 6.13 0.96
N TRP A 49 4.55 5.51 2.01
CA TRP A 49 4.77 6.16 3.31
C TRP A 49 6.22 5.99 3.77
N SER A 50 6.82 7.09 4.20
CA SER A 50 8.10 7.02 4.91
C SER A 50 7.92 6.31 6.25
N PRO A 51 8.99 5.78 6.87
CA PRO A 51 8.90 5.15 8.18
C PRO A 51 8.31 6.08 9.27
N SER A 52 8.71 7.36 9.29
CA SER A 52 8.18 8.35 10.24
C SER A 52 6.71 8.65 9.99
N GLU A 53 6.32 8.88 8.74
CA GLU A 53 4.91 9.13 8.36
C GLU A 53 4.03 7.93 8.72
N ALA A 54 4.51 6.71 8.49
CA ALA A 54 3.79 5.48 8.81
C ALA A 54 3.65 5.27 10.33
N ALA A 55 4.65 5.62 11.14
CA ALA A 55 4.63 5.43 12.59
C ALA A 55 3.53 6.25 13.27
N GLU A 56 3.25 7.45 12.76
CA GLU A 56 2.24 8.39 13.26
C GLU A 56 0.82 8.11 12.74
N ARG A 57 0.68 7.14 11.83
CA ARG A 57 -0.59 6.80 11.19
C ARG A 57 -1.20 5.48 11.67
N SER A 58 -2.49 5.35 11.45
CA SER A 58 -3.26 4.10 11.53
C SER A 58 -4.24 4.03 10.37
N LEU A 59 -4.82 2.86 10.09
CA LEU A 59 -5.73 2.72 8.95
C LEU A 59 -6.92 3.71 9.01
N THR A 60 -7.50 3.92 10.19
CA THR A 60 -8.74 4.71 10.36
C THR A 60 -8.57 5.98 11.18
N GLY A 61 -7.43 6.17 11.85
CA GLY A 61 -7.23 7.26 12.82
C GLY A 61 -8.02 7.10 14.11
N GLN A 62 -8.85 6.06 14.24
CA GLN A 62 -9.68 5.84 15.41
C GLN A 62 -8.84 5.42 16.60
N GLN A 63 -9.13 5.99 17.76
CA GLN A 63 -8.46 5.62 19.00
C GLN A 63 -8.78 4.17 19.36
N CYS A 64 -7.77 3.41 19.76
CA CYS A 64 -7.99 2.07 20.24
C CYS A 64 -8.68 2.12 21.62
N ARG A 65 -9.86 1.51 21.74
CA ARG A 65 -10.63 1.49 23.01
C ARG A 65 -9.85 0.89 24.18
N SER A 66 -8.96 -0.08 23.93
CA SER A 66 -8.13 -0.69 24.96
C SER A 66 -6.88 0.11 25.33
N MET A 67 -6.54 1.15 24.56
CA MET A 67 -5.40 2.04 24.82
C MET A 67 -5.87 3.50 24.84
N ALA A 68 -6.84 3.81 25.69
CA ALA A 68 -7.45 5.13 25.78
C ALA A 68 -6.46 6.24 26.18
N THR A 69 -5.33 5.89 26.79
CA THR A 69 -4.26 6.85 27.14
C THR A 69 -3.29 7.10 25.99
N ALA A 70 -3.29 6.27 24.95
CA ALA A 70 -2.50 6.53 23.75
C ALA A 70 -3.16 7.61 22.90
N GLY A 71 -2.37 8.59 22.46
CA GLY A 71 -2.82 9.64 21.55
C GLY A 71 -3.41 9.09 20.25
N ARG A 72 -4.29 9.86 19.62
CA ARG A 72 -4.86 9.51 18.31
C ARG A 72 -3.79 9.61 17.24
N LYS A 73 -3.74 8.61 16.36
CA LYS A 73 -2.92 8.61 15.16
C LYS A 73 -3.66 9.24 14.00
N LEU A 74 -2.92 9.75 13.00
CA LEU A 74 -3.52 10.20 11.75
C LEU A 74 -4.11 9.01 10.97
N PRO A 75 -5.22 9.18 10.24
CA PRO A 75 -5.72 8.14 9.34
C PRO A 75 -4.75 7.92 8.16
N ALA A 76 -4.86 6.77 7.50
CA ALA A 76 -4.18 6.55 6.23
C ALA A 76 -4.74 7.52 5.18
N THR A 77 -3.88 8.06 4.32
CA THR A 77 -4.29 8.92 3.20
C THR A 77 -5.20 8.12 2.24
N PRO A 78 -6.48 8.47 2.08
CA PRO A 78 -7.43 7.68 1.30
C PRO A 78 -6.97 7.40 -0.13
N GLU A 79 -6.32 8.36 -0.76
CA GLU A 79 -5.79 8.27 -2.13
C GLU A 79 -4.69 7.20 -2.22
N LYS A 80 -3.76 7.17 -1.26
CA LYS A 80 -2.69 6.15 -1.18
C LYS A 80 -3.28 4.76 -0.91
N VAL A 81 -4.37 4.66 -0.12
CA VAL A 81 -5.08 3.39 0.10
C VAL A 81 -5.69 2.88 -1.20
N GLU A 82 -6.30 3.76 -2.00
CA GLU A 82 -6.89 3.40 -3.28
C GLU A 82 -5.84 2.96 -4.29
N VAL A 83 -4.68 3.65 -4.33
CA VAL A 83 -3.53 3.22 -5.14
C VAL A 83 -3.09 1.81 -4.80
N ILE A 84 -3.04 1.43 -3.51
CA ILE A 84 -2.69 0.06 -3.13
C ILE A 84 -3.73 -0.96 -3.59
N LYS A 85 -5.03 -0.63 -3.54
CA LYS A 85 -6.06 -1.51 -4.08
C LYS A 85 -5.90 -1.71 -5.58
N ASN A 86 -5.65 -0.65 -6.33
CA ASN A 86 -5.45 -0.72 -7.78
C ASN A 86 -4.19 -1.53 -8.14
N CYS A 87 -3.08 -1.27 -7.45
CA CYS A 87 -1.85 -2.03 -7.64
C CYS A 87 -2.03 -3.52 -7.27
N LEU A 88 -2.74 -3.82 -6.18
CA LEU A 88 -3.02 -5.21 -5.81
C LEU A 88 -3.96 -5.86 -6.84
N SER A 89 -4.99 -5.16 -7.31
CA SER A 89 -5.89 -5.63 -8.38
C SER A 89 -5.11 -6.02 -9.64
N HIS A 90 -4.14 -5.20 -10.04
CA HIS A 90 -3.24 -5.51 -11.15
C HIS A 90 -2.30 -6.69 -10.85
N PHE A 91 -1.77 -6.78 -9.62
CA PHE A 91 -0.96 -7.90 -9.18
C PHE A 91 -1.73 -9.22 -9.24
N VAL A 92 -2.95 -9.28 -8.71
CA VAL A 92 -3.74 -10.53 -8.68
C VAL A 92 -4.22 -10.97 -10.07
N GLU A 93 -4.34 -10.05 -11.03
CA GLU A 93 -4.56 -10.39 -12.45
C GLU A 93 -3.35 -11.12 -13.05
N LYS A 94 -2.13 -10.71 -12.67
CA LYS A 94 -0.88 -11.37 -13.09
C LYS A 94 -0.58 -12.66 -12.34
N HIS A 95 -1.19 -12.82 -11.15
CA HIS A 95 -1.02 -13.97 -10.27
C HIS A 95 -2.38 -14.60 -9.96
N PRO A 96 -3.05 -15.18 -10.97
CA PRO A 96 -4.37 -15.78 -10.79
C PRO A 96 -4.27 -16.97 -9.84
N LEU A 97 -5.21 -17.03 -8.90
CA LEU A 97 -5.39 -18.16 -8.00
C LEU A 97 -6.85 -18.61 -8.11
N PRO A 98 -7.13 -19.92 -8.03
CA PRO A 98 -8.51 -20.42 -8.07
C PRO A 98 -9.31 -19.93 -6.85
N GLU A 99 -8.67 -19.89 -5.67
CA GLU A 99 -9.25 -19.41 -4.42
C GLU A 99 -8.18 -18.69 -3.59
N PRO A 100 -8.54 -17.62 -2.85
CA PRO A 100 -9.83 -16.92 -2.88
C PRO A 100 -9.99 -16.01 -4.12
N PRO A 101 -11.23 -15.60 -4.47
CA PRO A 101 -11.48 -14.78 -5.66
C PRO A 101 -10.76 -13.43 -5.59
N LYS A 102 -10.55 -12.82 -6.77
CA LYS A 102 -9.90 -11.50 -6.92
C LYS A 102 -10.43 -10.46 -5.93
N ASP A 103 -11.74 -10.28 -5.86
CA ASP A 103 -12.35 -9.24 -5.02
C ASP A 103 -12.10 -9.48 -3.53
N HIS A 104 -12.04 -10.75 -3.10
CA HIS A 104 -11.70 -11.11 -1.73
C HIS A 104 -10.25 -10.75 -1.40
N ARG A 105 -9.33 -11.04 -2.33
CA ARG A 105 -7.92 -10.66 -2.21
C ARG A 105 -7.74 -9.15 -2.14
N VAL A 106 -8.41 -8.40 -3.03
CA VAL A 106 -8.37 -6.93 -3.03
C VAL A 106 -9.00 -6.32 -1.78
N ALA A 107 -10.09 -6.88 -1.26
CA ALA A 107 -10.70 -6.45 -0.01
C ALA A 107 -9.76 -6.61 1.21
N ALA A 108 -8.80 -7.55 1.15
CA ALA A 108 -7.83 -7.79 2.20
C ALA A 108 -6.78 -6.68 2.37
N VAL A 109 -6.69 -5.69 1.45
CA VAL A 109 -5.79 -4.52 1.57
C VAL A 109 -5.91 -3.84 2.93
N ARG A 110 -7.13 -3.69 3.46
CA ARG A 110 -7.36 -3.08 4.78
C ARG A 110 -6.68 -3.85 5.90
N LYS A 111 -6.69 -5.19 5.83
CA LYS A 111 -5.99 -6.05 6.80
C LYS A 111 -4.47 -5.85 6.69
N HIS A 112 -3.93 -5.85 5.48
CA HIS A 112 -2.49 -5.66 5.25
C HIS A 112 -2.00 -4.30 5.74
N LEU A 113 -2.74 -3.23 5.43
CA LEU A 113 -2.42 -1.87 5.88
C LEU A 113 -2.49 -1.71 7.40
N ARG A 114 -3.49 -2.31 8.05
CA ARG A 114 -3.58 -2.30 9.52
C ARG A 114 -2.31 -2.90 10.15
N ASN A 115 -1.85 -4.02 9.62
CA ASN A 115 -0.64 -4.67 10.09
C ASN A 115 0.59 -3.80 9.83
N PHE A 116 0.73 -3.23 8.62
CA PHE A 116 1.82 -2.32 8.26
C PHE A 116 1.95 -1.13 9.24
N PHE A 117 0.88 -0.38 9.49
CA PHE A 117 0.91 0.77 10.40
C PHE A 117 1.14 0.37 11.86
N THR A 118 0.69 -0.83 12.25
CA THR A 118 0.96 -1.38 13.59
C THR A 118 2.45 -1.63 13.77
N GLU A 119 3.09 -2.30 12.81
CA GLU A 119 4.53 -2.57 12.86
C GLU A 119 5.36 -1.30 12.74
N ALA A 120 4.99 -0.37 11.85
CA ALA A 120 5.66 0.93 11.73
C ALA A 120 5.63 1.70 13.06
N GLY A 121 4.48 1.71 13.73
CA GLY A 121 4.34 2.31 15.06
C GLY A 121 5.15 1.62 16.16
N ARG A 122 5.46 0.33 16.04
CA ARG A 122 6.36 -0.37 16.98
C ARG A 122 7.83 -0.02 16.71
N GLN A 123 8.21 0.09 15.44
CA GLN A 123 9.57 0.43 15.03
C GLN A 123 9.93 1.88 15.36
N GLY A 124 9.00 2.83 15.14
CA GLY A 124 9.23 4.24 15.45
C GLY A 124 9.40 4.56 16.94
N LYS A 125 9.00 3.66 17.85
CA LYS A 125 9.19 3.81 19.31
C LYS A 125 10.55 3.31 19.81
N ARG A 126 11.33 2.63 18.95
CA ARG A 126 12.64 2.05 19.31
C ARG A 126 13.82 2.97 18.95
N VAL A 127 13.53 4.17 18.45
CA VAL A 127 14.51 5.19 18.04
C VAL A 127 14.48 6.32 19.07
#